data_AF-A0A0J0XG79-F1
#
_entry.id   AF-A0A0J0XG79-F1
#
_cell.length_a   1.000
_cell.length_b   1.000
_cell.length_c   1.000
_cell.angle_alpha   90.00
_cell.angle_beta   90.00
_cell.angle_gamma   90.00
#
_symmetry.space_group_name_H-M   'P 1'
#
loop_
_entity.id
_entity.type
_entity.pdbx_description
1 polymer ?
#
loop_
_entity_poly.entity_id
_entity_poly.type
_entity_poly.pdbx_seq_one_letter_code
_entity_poly.pdbx_strand_id
1 'polypeptide(L)'
;MCISLVVVLSVHIPSAMANLSLYTVTALLILDSEGNRVVAKYYAPPHSSVGTGTPAELGVGPGGPGMSGLQTYKEQRAFEKSVWEKTRRGAGEIHPLPPHLILSRPSTDLHFHIVGPLATSNELMLQSTLTAFHDAVSLLLRGQIEKRVVLENLDLVLLAADETVDDGIILETDAAAIASRVTRPKPDSTDIVINEQTLLNAYSTFKERVTQRIGQL
;
A
#
# COMPACT_ATOMS: atom_id res chain seq x y z
N MET A 1 23.45 -15.53 -57.06
CA MET A 1 22.00 -15.79 -57.07
C MET A 1 21.64 -16.62 -55.86
N CYS A 2 20.87 -16.01 -54.95
CA CYS A 2 19.99 -16.60 -53.95
C CYS A 2 20.54 -17.73 -53.05
N ILE A 3 21.20 -17.37 -51.95
CA ILE A 3 21.23 -18.21 -50.76
C ILE A 3 19.97 -17.85 -49.96
N SER A 4 19.05 -18.81 -49.86
CA SER A 4 17.80 -18.71 -49.10
C SER A 4 18.06 -18.37 -47.64
N LEU A 5 17.87 -17.10 -47.28
CA LEU A 5 17.76 -16.65 -45.91
C LEU A 5 16.34 -16.97 -45.43
N VAL A 6 16.08 -18.24 -45.08
CA VAL A 6 14.93 -18.60 -44.27
C VAL A 6 15.24 -18.11 -42.86
N VAL A 7 14.97 -16.83 -42.61
CA VAL A 7 14.84 -16.30 -41.26
C VAL A 7 13.64 -17.02 -40.67
N VAL A 8 13.91 -18.07 -39.89
CA VAL A 8 12.94 -18.62 -38.96
C VAL A 8 12.64 -17.50 -37.98
N LEU A 9 11.62 -16.72 -38.30
CA LEU A 9 10.96 -15.82 -37.39
C LEU A 9 10.30 -16.73 -36.35
N SER A 10 11.09 -17.22 -35.39
CA SER A 10 10.56 -17.65 -34.10
C SER A 10 10.02 -16.39 -33.47
N VAL A 11 8.78 -16.07 -33.83
CA VAL A 11 7.88 -15.28 -33.01
C VAL A 11 7.73 -16.12 -31.76
N HIS A 12 8.67 -15.93 -30.83
CA HIS A 12 8.48 -16.31 -29.46
C HIS A 12 7.37 -15.38 -28.98
N ILE A 13 6.13 -15.81 -29.17
CA ILE A 13 4.98 -15.26 -28.47
C ILE A 13 5.33 -15.51 -27.01
N PRO A 14 5.72 -14.50 -26.21
CA PRO A 14 5.82 -14.74 -24.79
C PRO A 14 4.41 -15.15 -24.40
N SER A 15 4.28 -16.38 -23.92
CA SER A 15 3.08 -16.85 -23.26
C SER A 15 2.63 -15.70 -22.37
N ALA A 16 1.44 -15.16 -22.61
CA ALA A 16 0.82 -14.22 -21.71
C ALA A 16 0.65 -14.94 -20.37
N MET A 17 1.70 -14.95 -19.57
CA MET A 17 1.66 -15.35 -18.18
C MET A 17 0.81 -14.26 -17.56
N ALA A 18 -0.47 -14.58 -17.31
CA ALA A 18 -1.28 -13.80 -16.42
C ALA A 18 -0.45 -13.61 -15.15
N ASN A 19 -0.03 -12.36 -14.92
CA ASN A 19 0.82 -12.03 -13.80
C ASN A 19 -0.08 -12.07 -12.55
N LEU A 20 -0.18 -13.25 -11.94
CA LEU A 20 -1.07 -13.54 -10.81
C LEU A 20 -0.45 -13.16 -9.46
N SER A 21 0.63 -12.38 -9.45
CA SER A 21 1.24 -11.90 -8.20
C SER A 21 0.46 -10.72 -7.65
N LEU A 22 -0.16 -10.90 -6.48
CA LEU A 22 -0.77 -9.82 -5.70
C LEU A 22 0.27 -8.91 -5.05
N TYR A 23 1.53 -9.35 -4.95
CA TYR A 23 2.63 -8.57 -4.38
C TYR A 23 3.13 -7.55 -5.40
N THR A 24 2.66 -6.32 -5.26
CA THR A 24 2.98 -5.22 -6.19
C THR A 24 3.74 -4.07 -5.54
N VAL A 25 3.77 -4.01 -4.20
CA VAL A 25 4.47 -2.96 -3.46
C VAL A 25 5.68 -3.54 -2.74
N THR A 26 6.86 -3.03 -3.09
CA THR A 26 8.13 -3.34 -2.43
C THR A 26 8.36 -2.46 -1.20
N ALA A 27 8.05 -1.17 -1.31
CA ALA A 27 8.28 -0.22 -0.22
C ALA A 27 7.34 0.98 -0.29
N LEU A 28 7.05 1.56 0.86
CA LEU A 28 6.38 2.83 1.04
C LEU A 28 7.31 3.75 1.85
N LEU A 29 7.70 4.88 1.27
CA LEU A 29 8.68 5.79 1.85
C LEU A 29 8.09 7.20 1.97
N ILE A 30 8.44 7.88 3.05
CA ILE A 30 8.25 9.33 3.20
C ILE A 30 9.63 9.91 3.48
N LEU A 31 10.12 10.74 2.56
CA LEU A 31 11.39 11.45 2.68
C LEU A 31 11.11 12.94 2.91
N ASP A 32 12.00 13.63 3.62
CA ASP A 32 11.93 15.09 3.70
C ASP A 32 12.56 15.77 2.46
N SER A 33 12.49 17.10 2.41
CA SER A 33 13.08 17.93 1.35
C SER A 33 14.61 17.83 1.21
N GLU A 34 15.29 17.14 2.12
CA GLU A 34 16.74 16.90 2.07
C GLU A 34 17.07 15.45 1.68
N GLY A 35 16.05 14.59 1.56
CA GLY A 35 16.20 13.15 1.29
C GLY A 35 16.41 12.31 2.55
N ASN A 36 16.20 12.87 3.74
CA ASN A 36 16.25 12.10 4.98
C ASN A 36 14.94 11.33 5.16
N ARG A 37 15.06 10.09 5.63
CA ARG A 37 13.91 9.22 5.98
C ARG A 37 13.10 9.83 7.10
N VAL A 38 11.80 10.04 6.85
CA VAL A 38 10.77 10.29 7.86
C VAL A 38 10.06 8.97 8.18
N VAL A 39 9.59 8.26 7.16
CA VAL A 39 8.99 6.91 7.27
C VAL A 39 9.59 6.01 6.19
N ALA A 40 9.86 4.75 6.52
CA ALA A 40 10.14 3.74 5.52
C ALA A 40 9.58 2.39 5.96
N LYS A 41 8.64 1.86 5.16
CA LYS A 41 8.15 0.49 5.27
C LYS A 41 8.63 -0.28 4.05
N TYR A 42 9.31 -1.39 4.30
CA TYR A 42 9.84 -2.30 3.29
C TYR A 42 9.08 -3.62 3.47
N TYR A 43 8.33 -4.03 2.46
CA TYR A 43 7.42 -5.16 2.55
C TYR A 43 8.08 -6.44 2.03
N ALA A 44 7.99 -7.52 2.81
CA ALA A 44 8.52 -8.82 2.44
C ALA A 44 7.35 -9.82 2.37
N PRO A 45 7.15 -10.52 1.23
CA PRO A 45 6.10 -11.52 1.12
C PRO A 45 6.28 -12.63 2.17
N PRO A 46 5.30 -12.90 3.05
CA PRO A 46 5.43 -13.87 4.15
C PRO A 46 5.58 -15.31 3.64
N HIS A 47 5.14 -15.61 2.42
CA HIS A 47 5.22 -16.94 1.81
C HIS A 47 6.44 -17.13 0.88
N SER A 48 7.46 -16.27 0.97
CA SER A 48 8.70 -16.42 0.20
C SER A 48 9.63 -17.56 0.69
N SER A 49 9.22 -18.30 1.73
CA SER A 49 10.00 -19.41 2.28
C SER A 49 9.77 -20.72 1.52
N VAL A 50 10.80 -21.14 0.77
CA VAL A 50 11.18 -22.54 0.48
C VAL A 50 10.04 -23.52 0.17
N GLY A 51 9.78 -23.75 -1.13
CA GLY A 51 9.18 -25.01 -1.60
C GLY A 51 7.83 -24.93 -2.32
N THR A 52 7.13 -23.80 -2.32
CA THR A 52 5.86 -23.65 -3.03
C THR A 52 6.04 -22.95 -4.37
N GLY A 53 6.51 -23.67 -5.39
CA GLY A 53 6.18 -23.53 -6.83
C GLY A 53 6.13 -22.16 -7.52
N THR A 54 6.42 -21.03 -6.88
CA THR A 54 6.45 -19.71 -7.52
C THR A 54 7.78 -19.59 -8.26
N PRO A 55 7.77 -19.50 -9.61
CA PRO A 55 9.00 -19.49 -10.39
C PRO A 55 9.93 -18.36 -9.93
N ALA A 56 11.23 -18.67 -9.82
CA ALA A 56 12.28 -17.70 -9.53
C ALA A 56 12.33 -16.55 -10.56
N GLU A 57 11.70 -16.71 -11.73
CA GLU A 57 11.50 -15.65 -12.74
C GLU A 57 10.56 -14.52 -12.28
N LEU A 58 9.75 -14.73 -11.24
CA LEU A 58 8.93 -13.69 -10.62
C LEU A 58 9.71 -12.88 -9.57
N GLY A 59 11.00 -13.18 -9.36
CA GLY A 59 11.84 -12.45 -8.39
C GLY A 59 11.57 -12.77 -6.93
N VAL A 60 10.79 -13.81 -6.62
CA VAL A 60 10.46 -14.22 -5.24
C VAL A 60 11.61 -15.04 -4.61
N GLY A 61 12.78 -14.40 -4.47
CA GLY A 61 13.86 -14.88 -3.61
C GLY A 61 13.69 -14.37 -2.17
N PRO A 62 14.68 -14.58 -1.28
CA PRO A 62 14.72 -13.91 0.02
C PRO A 62 14.62 -12.39 -0.19
N GLY A 63 13.46 -11.82 0.12
CA GLY A 63 13.12 -10.43 -0.19
C GLY A 63 12.54 -10.23 -1.60
N GLY A 64 11.46 -10.95 -1.96
CA GLY A 64 10.40 -10.57 -2.90
C GLY A 64 10.74 -10.04 -4.31
N PRO A 65 9.74 -9.97 -5.22
CA PRO A 65 9.91 -9.34 -6.53
C PRO A 65 10.46 -7.92 -6.36
N GLY A 66 11.60 -7.63 -7.00
CA GLY A 66 12.22 -6.31 -6.94
C GLY A 66 12.71 -5.90 -5.56
N MET A 67 13.13 -6.81 -4.66
CA MET A 67 13.67 -6.44 -3.34
C MET A 67 14.98 -7.17 -2.98
N SER A 68 15.69 -7.71 -3.99
CA SER A 68 17.02 -8.30 -3.78
C SER A 68 17.98 -7.26 -3.19
N GLY A 69 18.46 -7.50 -1.97
CA GLY A 69 19.48 -6.65 -1.34
C GLY A 69 18.96 -5.38 -0.64
N LEU A 70 17.70 -5.36 -0.15
CA LEU A 70 17.17 -4.29 0.72
C LEU A 70 16.92 -4.75 2.17
N GLN A 71 17.56 -5.83 2.60
CA GLN A 71 17.34 -6.43 3.92
C GLN A 71 18.07 -5.67 5.04
N THR A 72 19.23 -5.09 4.73
CA THR A 72 20.02 -4.38 5.75
C THR A 72 19.71 -2.89 5.77
N TYR A 73 19.82 -2.28 6.95
CA TYR A 73 19.65 -0.85 7.12
C TYR A 73 20.60 -0.02 6.23
N LYS A 74 21.84 -0.51 6.03
CA LYS A 74 22.84 0.15 5.17
C LYS A 74 22.39 0.19 3.71
N GLU A 75 21.86 -0.91 3.20
CA GLU A 75 21.34 -1.01 1.83
C GLU A 75 20.11 -0.12 1.64
N GLN A 76 19.18 -0.14 2.59
CA GLN A 76 17.99 0.73 2.55
C GLN A 76 18.37 2.22 2.48
N ARG A 77 19.35 2.65 3.28
CA ARG A 77 19.84 4.05 3.24
C ARG A 77 20.49 4.41 1.91
N ALA A 78 21.25 3.49 1.32
CA ALA A 78 21.82 3.69 -0.01
C ALA A 78 20.72 3.80 -1.07
N PHE A 79 19.71 2.93 -1.00
CA PHE A 79 18.56 2.94 -1.88
C PHE A 79 17.72 4.22 -1.77
N GLU A 80 17.39 4.66 -0.56
CA GLU A 80 16.69 5.92 -0.30
C GLU A 80 17.41 7.12 -0.91
N LYS A 81 18.74 7.16 -0.80
CA LYS A 81 19.55 8.20 -1.43
C LYS A 81 19.44 8.15 -2.96
N SER A 82 19.44 6.97 -3.56
CA SER A 82 19.24 6.79 -5.00
C SER A 82 17.83 7.19 -5.45
N VAL A 83 16.80 6.86 -4.67
CA VAL A 83 15.41 7.29 -4.88
C VAL A 83 15.33 8.81 -4.88
N TRP A 84 15.85 9.46 -3.84
CA TRP A 84 15.83 10.91 -3.70
C TRP A 84 16.56 11.63 -4.85
N GLU A 85 17.75 11.15 -5.22
CA GLU A 85 18.51 11.77 -6.30
C GLU A 85 17.77 11.66 -7.65
N LYS A 86 17.04 10.56 -7.86
CA LYS A 86 16.26 10.32 -9.07
C LYS A 86 14.99 11.17 -9.11
N THR A 87 14.25 11.26 -8.00
CA THR A 87 12.97 11.97 -7.91
C THR A 87 13.16 13.48 -7.89
N ARG A 88 14.17 14.01 -7.18
CA ARG A 88 14.47 15.45 -7.15
C ARG A 88 14.88 16.01 -8.52
N ARG A 89 15.57 15.22 -9.34
CA ARG A 89 16.01 15.63 -10.70
C ARG A 89 14.99 15.33 -11.79
N GLY A 90 14.12 14.35 -11.55
CA GLY A 90 13.14 13.88 -12.53
C GLY A 90 11.92 14.80 -12.59
N ALA A 91 11.45 15.08 -13.80
CA ALA A 91 10.15 15.70 -14.00
C ALA A 91 9.05 14.62 -14.01
N GLY A 92 7.92 14.90 -13.34
CA GLY A 92 6.78 13.99 -13.25
C GLY A 92 6.78 13.11 -12.01
N GLU A 93 5.78 12.22 -11.93
CA GLU A 93 5.53 11.39 -10.75
C GLU A 93 6.08 9.96 -10.89
N ILE A 94 6.47 9.54 -12.09
CA ILE A 94 6.92 8.17 -12.38
C ILE A 94 8.41 8.16 -12.71
N HIS A 95 9.19 7.38 -11.95
CA HIS A 95 10.64 7.31 -12.05
C HIS A 95 11.12 5.86 -12.10
N PRO A 96 11.46 5.33 -13.29
CA PRO A 96 12.06 4.00 -13.38
C PRO A 96 13.51 4.03 -12.83
N LEU A 97 13.81 3.11 -11.91
CA LEU A 97 15.13 2.86 -11.31
C LEU A 97 15.37 1.34 -11.23
N PRO A 98 15.81 0.69 -12.32
CA PRO A 98 15.91 -0.77 -12.39
C PRO A 98 16.66 -1.39 -11.19
N PRO A 99 16.12 -2.45 -10.55
CA PRO A 99 14.93 -3.23 -10.94
C PRO A 99 13.58 -2.67 -10.43
N HIS A 100 13.57 -1.46 -9.86
CA HIS A 100 12.41 -0.85 -9.23
C HIS A 100 11.73 0.20 -10.12
N LEU A 101 10.44 0.36 -9.89
CA LEU A 101 9.61 1.46 -10.37
C LEU A 101 9.23 2.31 -9.17
N ILE A 102 9.57 3.59 -9.21
CA ILE A 102 9.31 4.53 -8.11
C ILE A 102 8.23 5.49 -8.59
N LEU A 103 7.17 5.63 -7.81
CA LEU A 103 6.18 6.68 -8.00
C LEU A 103 6.30 7.67 -6.85
N SER A 104 6.19 8.96 -7.16
CA SER A 104 6.50 10.06 -6.27
C SER A 104 5.38 11.09 -6.29
N ARG A 105 4.94 11.48 -5.11
CA ARG A 105 3.99 12.56 -4.89
C ARG A 105 4.61 13.58 -3.93
N PRO A 106 5.04 14.75 -4.43
CA PRO A 106 5.60 15.79 -3.57
C PRO A 106 4.50 16.49 -2.77
N SER A 107 4.83 16.87 -1.53
CA SER A 107 4.10 17.78 -0.66
C SER A 107 5.03 18.96 -0.31
N THR A 108 4.62 19.86 0.60
CA THR A 108 5.38 21.09 0.90
C THR A 108 6.85 20.83 1.27
N ASP A 109 7.10 19.99 2.27
CA ASP A 109 8.44 19.66 2.79
C ASP A 109 8.66 18.13 2.93
N LEU A 110 7.77 17.35 2.33
CA LEU A 110 7.77 15.90 2.34
C LEU A 110 7.57 15.36 0.92
N HIS A 111 8.13 14.18 0.66
CA HIS A 111 8.00 13.46 -0.59
C HIS A 111 7.52 12.05 -0.28
N PHE A 112 6.31 11.73 -0.74
CA PHE A 112 5.71 10.42 -0.60
C PHE A 112 6.12 9.56 -1.79
N HIS A 113 6.60 8.35 -1.51
CA HIS A 113 7.01 7.41 -2.53
C HIS A 113 6.38 6.04 -2.31
N ILE A 114 5.95 5.42 -3.41
CA ILE A 114 5.66 3.99 -3.45
C ILE A 114 6.60 3.33 -4.46
N VAL A 115 7.13 2.18 -4.09
CA VAL A 115 8.09 1.42 -4.88
C VAL A 115 7.47 0.09 -5.24
N GLY A 116 7.53 -0.29 -6.51
CA GLY A 116 7.15 -1.62 -6.98
C GLY A 116 8.21 -2.21 -7.92
N PRO A 117 8.08 -3.49 -8.30
CA PRO A 117 8.96 -4.10 -9.30
C PRO A 117 8.75 -3.51 -10.70
N LEU A 118 9.83 -3.11 -11.39
CA LEU A 118 9.72 -2.49 -12.72
C LEU A 118 9.15 -3.40 -13.80
N ALA A 119 9.43 -4.70 -13.73
CA ALA A 119 9.05 -5.63 -14.78
C ALA A 119 7.56 -6.04 -14.75
N THR A 120 6.90 -5.91 -13.59
CA THR A 120 5.58 -6.52 -13.35
C THR A 120 4.55 -5.56 -12.76
N SER A 121 4.96 -4.38 -12.29
CA SER A 121 4.04 -3.44 -11.67
C SER A 121 3.13 -2.77 -12.70
N ASN A 122 1.90 -2.49 -12.29
CA ASN A 122 1.00 -1.57 -12.98
C ASN A 122 1.18 -0.17 -12.36
N GLU A 123 1.73 0.77 -13.14
CA GLU A 123 1.96 2.15 -12.71
C GLU A 123 0.69 2.83 -12.20
N LEU A 124 -0.45 2.63 -12.89
CA LEU A 124 -1.71 3.28 -12.55
C LEU A 124 -2.24 2.82 -11.19
N MET A 125 -2.08 1.53 -10.88
CA MET A 125 -2.50 0.97 -9.60
C MET A 125 -1.63 1.49 -8.46
N LEU A 126 -0.31 1.53 -8.65
CA LEU A 126 0.61 2.11 -7.68
C LEU A 126 0.34 3.61 -7.47
N GLN A 127 0.06 4.35 -8.54
CA GLN A 127 -0.26 5.77 -8.47
C GLN A 127 -1.55 6.02 -7.69
N SER A 128 -2.60 5.23 -7.96
CA SER A 128 -3.86 5.29 -7.22
C SER A 128 -3.64 5.02 -5.73
N THR A 129 -2.81 4.04 -5.40
CA THR A 129 -2.48 3.66 -4.02
C THR A 129 -1.71 4.77 -3.30
N LEU A 130 -0.68 5.34 -3.94
CA LEU A 130 0.10 6.44 -3.39
C LEU A 130 -0.77 7.68 -3.16
N THR A 131 -1.65 7.99 -4.10
CA THR A 131 -2.59 9.11 -3.99
C THR A 131 -3.58 8.89 -2.86
N ALA A 132 -4.16 7.68 -2.77
CA ALA A 132 -5.07 7.31 -1.69
C ALA A 132 -4.42 7.43 -0.30
N PHE A 133 -3.19 6.93 -0.15
CA PHE A 133 -2.44 7.08 1.09
C PHE A 133 -2.16 8.55 1.43
N HIS A 134 -1.65 9.33 0.48
CA HIS A 134 -1.38 10.76 0.68
C HIS A 134 -2.65 11.51 1.09
N ASP A 135 -3.76 11.27 0.40
CA ASP A 135 -5.01 11.96 0.66
C ASP A 135 -5.66 11.47 1.97
N ALA A 136 -5.47 10.20 2.37
CA ALA A 136 -5.86 9.70 3.68
C ALA A 136 -5.08 10.39 4.81
N VAL A 137 -3.75 10.54 4.65
CA VAL A 137 -2.93 11.33 5.58
C VAL A 137 -3.41 12.78 5.63
N SER A 138 -3.76 13.38 4.48
CA SER A 138 -4.37 14.71 4.42
C SER A 138 -5.64 14.81 5.26
N LEU A 139 -6.55 13.83 5.13
CA LEU A 139 -7.80 13.80 5.90
C LEU A 139 -7.55 13.67 7.41
N LEU A 140 -6.65 12.77 7.81
CA LEU A 140 -6.30 12.53 9.21
C LEU A 140 -5.63 13.76 9.86
N LEU A 141 -4.78 14.46 9.10
CA LEU A 141 -4.06 15.66 9.56
C LEU A 141 -4.78 16.97 9.22
N ARG A 142 -6.06 16.92 8.81
CA ARG A 142 -6.90 18.09 8.49
C ARG A 142 -6.24 19.03 7.46
N GLY A 143 -5.57 18.46 6.47
CA GLY A 143 -4.91 19.15 5.36
C GLY A 143 -3.48 19.62 5.65
N GLN A 144 -2.95 19.41 6.86
CA GLN A 144 -1.62 19.87 7.26
C GLN A 144 -0.56 18.79 7.02
N ILE A 145 -0.17 18.60 5.75
CA ILE A 145 0.92 17.68 5.38
C ILE A 145 2.25 18.44 5.40
N GLU A 146 2.75 18.67 6.61
CA GLU A 146 4.07 19.24 6.85
C GLU A 146 4.88 18.30 7.75
N LYS A 147 6.21 18.28 7.60
CA LYS A 147 7.12 17.39 8.35
C LYS A 147 6.86 17.42 9.84
N ARG A 148 6.64 18.60 10.42
CA ARG A 148 6.36 18.77 11.85
C ARG A 148 5.09 18.03 12.26
N VAL A 149 3.98 18.27 11.56
CA VAL A 149 2.66 17.71 11.90
C VAL A 149 2.62 16.20 11.68
N VAL A 150 3.26 15.71 10.61
CA VAL A 150 3.43 14.28 10.33
C VAL A 150 4.24 13.59 11.43
N LEU A 151 5.30 14.22 11.94
CA LEU A 151 6.10 13.68 13.05
C LEU A 151 5.35 13.71 14.39
N GLU A 152 4.53 14.73 14.63
CA GLU A 152 3.69 14.83 15.84
C GLU A 152 2.56 13.79 15.85
N ASN A 153 2.10 13.33 14.68
CA ASN A 153 0.99 12.37 14.51
C ASN A 153 1.44 11.11 13.72
N LEU A 154 2.65 10.64 14.02
CA LEU A 154 3.28 9.55 13.27
C LEU A 154 2.52 8.21 13.40
N ASP A 155 1.89 7.99 14.54
CA ASP A 155 1.03 6.83 14.81
C ASP A 155 -0.12 6.71 13.80
N LEU A 156 -0.86 7.79 13.56
CA LEU A 156 -1.95 7.83 12.58
C LEU A 156 -1.44 7.58 11.15
N VAL A 157 -0.27 8.13 10.81
CA VAL A 157 0.35 7.94 9.49
C VAL A 157 0.78 6.48 9.28
N LEU A 158 1.35 5.85 10.30
CA LEU A 158 1.76 4.44 10.24
C LEU A 158 0.54 3.50 10.13
N LEU A 159 -0.54 3.78 10.87
CA LEU A 159 -1.81 3.04 10.77
C LEU A 159 -2.44 3.22 9.39
N ALA A 160 -2.46 4.44 8.85
CA ALA A 160 -2.94 4.68 7.49
C ALA A 160 -2.13 3.91 6.44
N ALA A 161 -0.82 3.77 6.65
CA ALA A 161 0.02 2.94 5.78
C ALA A 161 -0.36 1.46 5.85
N ASP A 162 -0.64 0.92 7.05
CA ASP A 162 -1.07 -0.48 7.23
C ASP A 162 -2.46 -0.76 6.62
N GLU A 163 -3.40 0.18 6.72
CA GLU A 163 -4.71 0.05 6.07
C GLU A 163 -4.63 0.20 4.53
N THR A 164 -3.56 0.82 4.01
CA THR A 164 -3.35 0.97 2.55
C THR A 164 -2.65 -0.24 1.95
N VAL A 165 -1.55 -0.69 2.56
CA VAL A 165 -0.69 -1.76 2.04
C VAL A 165 -0.29 -2.69 3.19
N ASP A 166 -0.50 -3.99 3.00
CA ASP A 166 -0.14 -5.03 3.95
C ASP A 166 0.73 -6.08 3.25
N ASP A 167 1.92 -6.33 3.79
CA ASP A 167 2.93 -7.27 3.24
C ASP A 167 3.17 -7.16 1.72
N GLY A 168 3.02 -5.95 1.16
CA GLY A 168 3.25 -5.67 -0.25
C GLY A 168 2.03 -5.88 -1.15
N ILE A 169 0.88 -6.21 -0.55
CA ILE A 169 -0.44 -6.30 -1.17
C ILE A 169 -1.19 -5.00 -0.90
N ILE A 170 -1.80 -4.45 -1.94
CA ILE A 170 -2.65 -3.25 -1.81
C ILE A 170 -4.00 -3.69 -1.24
N LEU A 171 -4.40 -3.12 -0.10
CA LEU A 171 -5.66 -3.44 0.57
C LEU A 171 -6.78 -2.47 0.21
N GLU A 172 -6.50 -1.17 0.22
CA GLU A 172 -7.46 -0.11 -0.06
C GLU A 172 -6.84 0.98 -0.94
N THR A 173 -7.66 1.53 -1.83
CA THR A 173 -7.28 2.64 -2.72
C THR A 173 -8.23 3.83 -2.59
N ASP A 174 -9.12 3.83 -1.60
CA ASP A 174 -9.97 4.97 -1.25
C ASP A 174 -9.50 5.64 0.05
N ALA A 175 -9.18 6.93 -0.05
CA ALA A 175 -8.66 7.73 1.07
C ALA A 175 -9.65 7.84 2.23
N ALA A 176 -10.95 7.97 1.93
CA ALA A 176 -11.98 8.11 2.95
C ALA A 176 -12.17 6.80 3.72
N ALA A 177 -12.18 5.65 3.02
CA ALA A 177 -12.20 4.33 3.63
C ALA A 177 -11.00 4.14 4.58
N ILE A 178 -9.77 4.40 4.10
CA ILE A 178 -8.54 4.30 4.91
C ILE A 178 -8.66 5.17 6.18
N ALA A 179 -8.94 6.46 6.04
CA ALA A 179 -9.05 7.38 7.18
C ALA A 179 -10.15 6.97 8.18
N SER A 180 -11.27 6.42 7.68
CA SER A 180 -12.38 5.97 8.53
C SER A 180 -12.00 4.74 9.36
N ARG A 181 -11.23 3.79 8.81
CA ARG A 181 -10.76 2.59 9.51
C ARG A 181 -9.70 2.93 10.55
N VAL A 182 -8.81 3.87 10.24
CA VAL A 182 -7.81 4.39 11.20
C VAL A 182 -8.47 5.11 12.39
N THR A 183 -9.49 5.93 12.13
CA THR A 183 -10.17 6.72 13.17
C THR A 183 -11.16 5.89 14.00
N ARG A 184 -11.74 4.85 13.39
CA ARG A 184 -12.67 3.94 14.05
C ARG A 184 -12.05 2.55 13.99
N PRO A 185 -11.23 2.17 14.98
CA PRO A 185 -10.79 0.79 15.11
C PRO A 185 -12.03 -0.09 14.99
N LYS A 186 -11.99 -1.14 14.16
CA LYS A 186 -13.07 -2.13 14.11
C LYS A 186 -13.43 -2.46 15.55
N PRO A 187 -14.70 -2.37 15.97
CA PRO A 187 -15.06 -2.88 17.28
C PRO A 187 -14.65 -4.34 17.25
N ASP A 188 -13.68 -4.70 18.08
CA ASP A 188 -13.34 -6.09 18.30
C ASP A 188 -14.65 -6.83 18.53
N SER A 189 -14.88 -7.92 17.80
CA SER A 189 -16.12 -8.69 17.90
C SER A 189 -16.40 -9.22 19.33
N THR A 190 -15.45 -9.07 20.24
CA THR A 190 -15.53 -9.41 21.66
C THR A 190 -16.09 -8.28 22.55
N ASP A 191 -16.13 -7.03 22.08
CA ASP A 191 -16.59 -5.88 22.86
C ASP A 191 -17.71 -5.12 22.16
N ILE A 192 -18.84 -5.80 21.94
CA ILE A 192 -20.11 -5.08 21.85
C ILE A 192 -20.36 -4.53 23.26
N VAL A 193 -20.00 -3.27 23.49
CA VAL A 193 -20.47 -2.52 24.66
C VAL A 193 -21.98 -2.31 24.49
N ILE A 194 -22.74 -3.32 24.92
CA ILE A 194 -24.19 -3.25 24.99
C ILE A 194 -24.50 -2.26 26.11
N ASN A 195 -24.72 -0.99 25.73
CA ASN A 195 -25.20 0.02 26.66
C ASN A 195 -26.56 -0.48 27.23
N GLU A 196 -26.65 -0.61 28.55
CA GLU A 196 -27.86 -1.05 29.26
C GLU A 196 -29.07 -0.18 28.89
N GLN A 197 -28.83 1.08 28.51
CA GLN A 197 -29.86 2.01 28.05
C GLN A 197 -30.47 1.60 26.70
N THR A 198 -29.68 0.98 25.81
CA THR A 198 -30.16 0.42 24.54
C THR A 198 -31.00 -0.83 24.78
N LEU A 199 -30.62 -1.67 25.74
CA LEU A 199 -31.43 -2.84 26.16
C LEU A 199 -32.75 -2.41 26.79
N LEU A 200 -32.75 -1.39 27.66
CA LEU A 200 -33.96 -0.88 28.29
C LEU A 200 -34.93 -0.28 27.26
N ASN A 201 -34.42 0.44 26.25
CA ASN A 201 -35.23 0.99 25.16
C ASN A 201 -35.75 -0.10 24.22
N ALA A 202 -34.97 -1.16 23.97
CA ALA A 202 -35.43 -2.31 23.21
C ALA A 202 -36.51 -3.09 23.96
N TYR A 203 -36.33 -3.27 25.28
CA TYR A 203 -37.31 -3.95 26.14
C TYR A 203 -38.61 -3.17 26.28
N SER A 204 -38.56 -1.83 26.41
CA SER A 204 -39.76 -1.00 26.44
C SER A 204 -40.52 -1.10 25.12
N THR A 205 -39.83 -0.99 23.98
CA THR A 205 -40.44 -1.11 22.65
C THR A 205 -41.04 -2.51 22.42
N PHE A 206 -40.37 -3.57 22.90
CA PHE A 206 -40.87 -4.94 22.82
C PHE A 206 -42.13 -5.13 23.69
N LYS A 207 -42.08 -4.69 24.95
CA LYS A 207 -43.22 -4.74 25.88
C LYS A 207 -44.43 -4.00 25.30
N GLU A 208 -44.20 -2.83 24.71
CA GLU A 208 -45.26 -2.03 24.11
C GLU A 208 -45.92 -2.75 22.93
N ARG A 209 -45.12 -3.38 22.05
CA ARG A 209 -45.63 -4.19 20.92
C ARG A 209 -46.37 -5.45 21.36
N VAL A 210 -45.91 -6.12 22.42
CA VAL A 210 -46.59 -7.31 22.96
C VAL A 210 -47.92 -6.92 23.61
N THR A 211 -47.94 -5.83 24.38
CA THR A 211 -49.17 -5.33 25.03
C THR A 211 -50.22 -4.91 24.00
N GLN A 212 -49.80 -4.25 22.91
CA GLN A 212 -50.68 -3.87 21.81
C GLN A 212 -51.26 -5.09 21.06
N ARG A 213 -50.52 -6.19 20.92
CA ARG A 213 -51.05 -7.42 20.30
C ARG A 213 -51.99 -8.21 21.20
N ILE A 214 -51.78 -8.19 22.51
CA ILE A 214 -52.65 -8.89 23.47
C ILE A 214 -53.97 -8.14 23.70
N GLY A 215 -53.99 -6.80 23.60
CA GLY A 215 -55.22 -6.02 23.72
C GLY A 215 -56.15 -6.03 22.49
N GLN A 216 -55.78 -6.72 21.41
CA GLN A 216 -56.59 -6.86 20.18
C GLN A 216 -57.21 -8.27 20.02
N LEU A 217 -57.11 -9.12 21.04
CA LEU A 217 -57.84 -10.39 21.16
C LEU A 217 -58.95 -10.25 22.20
#